data_AF-A0A2K2U9J1-F1
#
_entry.id   AF-A0A2K2U9J1-F1
#
_cell.length_a   1.000
_cell.length_b   1.000
_cell.length_c   1.000
_cell.angle_alpha   90.00
_cell.angle_beta   90.00
_cell.angle_gamma   90.00
#
_symmetry.space_group_name_H-M   'P 1'
#
loop_
_entity.id
_entity.type
_entity.pdbx_description
1 polymer ?
#
loop_
_entity_poly.entity_id
_entity_poly.type
_entity_poly.pdbx_seq_one_letter_code
_entity_poly.pdbx_strand_id
1 'polypeptide(L)'
;MKKVLFTLVGLVAVAAIGAIIVFATASDESSPLNGAASEAKAAAANAAIDAAGLKGKVNDALSSRVDDIAAATGLSSSQVESAIDNLAIDDWTAIALPAGAIATGTFDGSAAGVDGAITTYEDPGYVTVEAYGQNVTLEVPASAQEYLSLLASQ
;
A
#
# COMPACT_ATOMS: atom_id res chain seq x y z
N MET A 1 -16.22 -15.98 5.22
CA MET A 1 -15.75 -15.49 6.53
C MET A 1 -14.23 -15.31 6.55
N LYS A 2 -13.40 -16.36 6.41
CA LYS A 2 -11.92 -16.21 6.34
C LYS A 2 -11.37 -15.38 5.17
N LYS A 3 -12.07 -15.27 4.03
CA LYS A 3 -11.61 -14.44 2.89
C LYS A 3 -11.85 -12.95 3.13
N VAL A 4 -13.09 -12.57 3.46
CA VAL A 4 -13.52 -11.20 3.82
C VAL A 4 -12.67 -10.57 4.93
N LEU A 5 -12.25 -11.43 5.86
CA LEU A 5 -11.34 -11.16 6.96
C LEU A 5 -9.95 -10.65 6.51
N PHE A 6 -9.28 -11.41 5.64
CA PHE A 6 -7.97 -11.05 5.10
C PHE A 6 -8.06 -9.86 4.14
N THR A 7 -9.18 -9.72 3.43
CA THR A 7 -9.48 -8.57 2.58
C THR A 7 -9.51 -7.26 3.37
N LEU A 8 -10.09 -7.22 4.57
CA LEU A 8 -10.19 -6.01 5.40
C LEU A 8 -8.85 -5.57 5.98
N VAL A 9 -8.04 -6.53 6.48
CA VAL A 9 -6.68 -6.23 6.98
C VAL A 9 -5.76 -5.80 5.84
N GLY A 10 -5.82 -6.51 4.71
CA GLY A 10 -5.08 -6.16 3.50
C GLY A 10 -5.44 -4.76 2.99
N LEU A 11 -6.72 -4.41 2.95
CA LEU A 11 -7.17 -3.08 2.51
C LEU A 11 -6.69 -1.97 3.46
N VAL A 12 -6.80 -2.16 4.78
CA VAL A 12 -6.37 -1.15 5.76
C VAL A 12 -4.85 -0.94 5.71
N ALA A 13 -4.08 -2.00 5.54
CA ALA A 13 -2.64 -1.88 5.44
C ALA A 13 -2.17 -1.28 4.12
N VAL A 14 -2.73 -1.70 2.98
CA VAL A 14 -2.37 -1.13 1.68
C VAL A 14 -2.79 0.35 1.60
N ALA A 15 -3.92 0.73 2.19
CA ALA A 15 -4.34 2.13 2.29
C ALA A 15 -3.43 2.97 3.20
N ALA A 16 -2.95 2.42 4.32
CA ALA A 16 -2.00 3.08 5.21
C ALA A 16 -0.64 3.30 4.53
N ILE A 17 -0.15 2.32 3.77
CA ILE A 17 1.06 2.43 2.93
C ILE A 17 0.87 3.50 1.85
N GLY A 18 -0.31 3.52 1.22
CA GLY A 18 -0.67 4.49 0.20
C GLY A 18 -0.61 5.95 0.67
N ALA A 19 -1.21 6.25 1.83
CA ALA A 19 -1.17 7.59 2.44
C ALA A 19 0.25 8.03 2.81
N ILE A 20 1.13 7.06 3.08
CA ILE A 20 2.50 7.28 3.50
C ILE A 20 3.37 7.70 2.30
N ILE A 21 3.27 7.00 1.17
CA ILE A 21 4.03 7.29 -0.05
C ILE A 21 3.68 8.66 -0.64
N VAL A 22 2.42 9.03 -0.50
CA VAL A 22 1.89 10.33 -0.90
C VAL A 22 2.56 11.45 -0.11
N PHE A 23 2.82 11.26 1.18
CA PHE A 23 3.53 12.25 2.00
C PHE A 23 5.00 12.43 1.55
N ALA A 24 5.67 11.35 1.14
CA ALA A 24 7.02 11.39 0.58
C ALA A 24 7.10 12.10 -0.78
N THR A 25 6.07 12.00 -1.61
CA THR A 25 6.06 12.57 -2.98
C THR A 25 5.41 13.95 -3.09
N ALA A 26 4.50 14.31 -2.16
CA ALA A 26 3.88 15.64 -2.08
C ALA A 26 4.81 16.73 -1.51
N SER A 27 6.00 16.36 -1.03
CA SER A 27 6.95 17.29 -0.40
C SER A 27 7.69 18.21 -1.37
N ASP A 28 7.46 18.14 -2.69
CA ASP A 28 8.26 18.92 -3.64
C ASP A 28 7.51 19.25 -4.95
N GLU A 29 6.67 20.28 -4.93
CA GLU A 29 6.04 20.86 -6.15
C GLU A 29 7.06 21.49 -7.14
N SER A 30 8.34 21.57 -6.76
CA SER A 30 9.43 22.15 -7.57
C SER A 30 10.35 21.11 -8.19
N SER A 31 10.09 19.82 -7.96
CA SER A 31 11.08 18.80 -8.23
C SER A 31 11.26 18.48 -9.72
N PRO A 32 12.50 18.22 -10.18
CA PRO A 32 12.83 17.82 -11.57
C PRO A 32 12.20 16.48 -12.01
N LEU A 33 11.39 15.87 -11.14
CA LEU A 33 10.64 14.63 -11.29
C LEU A 33 9.56 14.69 -12.37
N ASN A 34 9.11 15.90 -12.78
CA ASN A 34 8.05 16.06 -13.78
C ASN A 34 8.49 15.73 -15.22
N GLY A 35 9.77 15.40 -15.45
CA GLY A 35 10.32 15.02 -16.75
C GLY A 35 11.36 13.89 -16.73
N ALA A 36 11.54 13.20 -15.59
CA ALA A 36 12.50 12.10 -15.46
C ALA A 36 11.90 10.74 -15.84
N ALA A 37 12.73 9.82 -16.33
CA ALA A 37 12.33 8.43 -16.63
C ALA A 37 11.71 7.76 -15.39
N SER A 38 10.68 6.93 -15.59
CA SER A 38 9.88 6.32 -14.50
C SER A 38 10.72 5.60 -13.42
N GLU A 39 11.88 5.06 -13.80
CA GLU A 39 12.84 4.42 -12.90
C GLU A 39 13.51 5.41 -11.93
N ALA A 40 13.82 6.62 -12.38
CA ALA A 40 14.36 7.67 -11.52
C ALA A 40 13.34 8.17 -10.50
N LYS A 41 12.05 8.23 -10.90
CA LYS A 41 10.94 8.56 -9.99
C LYS A 41 10.78 7.49 -8.90
N ALA A 42 10.84 6.21 -9.28
CA ALA A 42 10.77 5.09 -8.35
C ALA A 42 11.93 5.11 -7.33
N ALA A 43 13.17 5.32 -7.80
CA ALA A 43 14.34 5.42 -6.92
C ALA A 43 14.23 6.59 -5.92
N ALA A 44 13.79 7.76 -6.39
CA ALA A 44 13.58 8.93 -5.53
C ALA A 44 12.47 8.71 -4.49
N ALA A 45 11.36 8.10 -4.90
CA ALA A 45 10.27 7.76 -3.99
C ALA A 45 10.73 6.79 -2.88
N ASN A 46 11.48 5.73 -3.23
CA ASN A 46 12.03 4.81 -2.25
C ASN A 46 12.99 5.50 -1.27
N ALA A 47 13.90 6.34 -1.76
CA ALA A 47 14.80 7.10 -0.90
C ALA A 47 14.05 8.03 0.08
N ALA A 48 12.97 8.67 -0.39
CA ALA A 48 12.12 9.51 0.47
C ALA A 48 11.34 8.68 1.50
N ILE A 49 10.83 7.51 1.11
CA ILE A 49 10.16 6.56 2.03
C ILE A 49 11.11 6.13 3.15
N ASP A 50 12.32 5.72 2.80
CA ASP A 50 13.31 5.29 3.78
C ASP A 50 13.75 6.45 4.68
N ALA A 51 14.03 7.64 4.11
CA ALA A 51 14.46 8.82 4.86
C ALA A 51 13.41 9.33 5.85
N ALA A 52 12.12 9.26 5.49
CA ALA A 52 11.03 9.69 6.35
C ALA A 52 10.58 8.61 7.36
N GLY A 53 11.24 7.44 7.39
CA GLY A 53 10.94 6.33 8.30
C GLY A 53 9.51 5.81 8.11
N LEU A 54 9.02 5.88 6.88
CA LEU A 54 7.62 5.73 6.55
C LEU A 54 7.11 4.31 6.75
N LYS A 55 7.91 3.31 6.37
CA LYS A 55 7.63 1.88 6.60
C LYS A 55 7.39 1.57 8.09
N GLY A 56 8.22 2.11 8.97
CA GLY A 56 8.06 1.99 10.43
C GLY A 56 6.75 2.63 10.92
N LYS A 57 6.38 3.80 10.41
CA LYS A 57 5.11 4.46 10.75
C LYS A 57 3.89 3.68 10.29
N VAL A 58 3.95 2.99 9.14
CA VAL A 58 2.89 2.07 8.71
C VAL A 58 2.75 0.97 9.75
N ASN A 59 3.85 0.30 10.11
CA ASN A 59 3.86 -0.80 11.06
C ASN A 59 3.29 -0.35 12.41
N ASP A 60 3.74 0.79 12.93
CA ASP A 60 3.21 1.36 14.18
C ASP A 60 1.70 1.65 14.10
N ALA A 61 1.23 2.21 12.99
CA ALA A 61 -0.19 2.51 12.80
C ALA A 61 -1.06 1.23 12.72
N LEU A 62 -0.54 0.18 12.10
CA LEU A 62 -1.21 -1.12 12.02
C LEU A 62 -1.21 -1.83 13.37
N SER A 63 -0.06 -1.89 14.05
CA SER A 63 0.09 -2.48 15.37
C SER A 63 -0.77 -1.77 16.42
N SER A 64 -0.89 -0.44 16.35
CA SER A 64 -1.76 0.34 17.25
C SER A 64 -3.26 0.07 17.05
N ARG A 65 -3.67 -0.57 15.94
CA ARG A 65 -5.07 -0.88 15.62
C ARG A 65 -5.38 -2.37 15.67
N VAL A 66 -4.47 -3.20 16.17
CA VAL A 66 -4.65 -4.65 16.24
C VAL A 66 -5.98 -5.04 16.89
N ASP A 67 -6.34 -4.40 18.01
CA ASP A 67 -7.59 -4.71 18.72
C ASP A 67 -8.84 -4.25 17.96
N ASP A 68 -8.79 -3.08 17.31
CA ASP A 68 -9.89 -2.58 16.48
C ASP A 68 -10.12 -3.49 15.28
N ILE A 69 -9.03 -3.93 14.64
CA ILE A 69 -9.06 -4.86 13.52
C ILE A 69 -9.59 -6.22 14.01
N ALA A 70 -9.06 -6.75 15.11
CA ALA A 70 -9.51 -8.01 15.70
C ALA A 70 -11.01 -7.99 16.01
N ALA A 71 -11.52 -6.89 16.57
CA ALA A 71 -12.94 -6.69 16.87
C ALA A 71 -13.80 -6.60 15.61
N ALA A 72 -13.35 -5.85 14.60
CA ALA A 72 -14.08 -5.68 13.33
C ALA A 72 -14.13 -6.98 12.52
N THR A 73 -13.09 -7.82 12.65
CA THR A 73 -12.91 -8.99 11.81
C THR A 73 -13.28 -10.30 12.52
N GLY A 74 -13.40 -10.29 13.85
CA GLY A 74 -13.64 -11.47 14.68
C GLY A 74 -12.42 -12.37 14.86
N LEU A 75 -11.21 -11.82 14.69
CA LEU A 75 -9.94 -12.54 14.91
C LEU A 75 -9.44 -12.38 16.33
N SER A 76 -8.49 -13.23 16.72
CA SER A 76 -7.62 -12.89 17.84
C SER A 76 -6.57 -11.85 17.41
N SER A 77 -6.14 -11.02 18.35
CA SER A 77 -5.06 -10.04 18.15
C SER A 77 -3.81 -10.69 17.55
N SER A 78 -3.45 -11.90 17.98
CA SER A 78 -2.31 -12.66 17.44
C SER A 78 -2.45 -13.03 15.95
N GLN A 79 -3.67 -13.32 15.47
CA GLN A 79 -3.88 -13.57 14.05
C GLN A 79 -3.76 -12.29 13.22
N VAL A 80 -4.16 -11.15 13.80
CA VAL A 80 -4.00 -9.83 13.18
C VAL A 80 -2.53 -9.43 13.13
N GLU A 81 -1.78 -9.60 14.21
CA GLU A 81 -0.34 -9.35 14.27
C GLU A 81 0.41 -10.20 13.22
N SER A 82 0.10 -11.49 13.13
CA SER A 82 0.69 -12.35 12.10
C SER A 82 0.33 -11.92 10.68
N ALA A 83 -0.88 -11.40 10.46
CA ALA A 83 -1.26 -10.86 9.15
C ALA A 83 -0.46 -9.57 8.85
N ILE A 84 -0.26 -8.70 9.83
CA ILE A 84 0.58 -7.49 9.70
C ILE A 84 2.01 -7.87 9.34
N ASP A 85 2.60 -8.84 10.04
CA ASP A 85 3.96 -9.32 9.74
C ASP A 85 4.08 -9.89 8.32
N ASN A 86 3.07 -10.66 7.88
CA ASN A 86 3.04 -11.27 6.55
C ASN A 86 2.89 -10.25 5.41
N LEU A 87 2.40 -9.04 5.69
CA LEU A 87 2.40 -7.97 4.70
C LEU A 87 3.82 -7.51 4.37
N ALA A 88 4.82 -7.81 5.21
CA ALA A 88 6.23 -7.54 4.95
C ALA A 88 6.47 -6.10 4.49
N ILE A 89 5.91 -5.11 5.21
CA ILE A 89 5.90 -3.69 4.83
C ILE A 89 7.31 -3.15 4.50
N ASP A 90 8.33 -3.67 5.18
CA ASP A 90 9.71 -3.28 4.96
C ASP A 90 10.24 -3.61 3.55
N ASP A 91 9.67 -4.63 2.91
CA ASP A 91 10.07 -5.12 1.58
C ASP A 91 9.32 -4.44 0.43
N TRP A 92 8.34 -3.59 0.72
CA TRP A 92 7.62 -2.84 -0.33
C TRP A 92 8.50 -1.76 -0.93
N THR A 93 8.45 -1.63 -2.25
CA THR A 93 9.21 -0.61 -3.00
C THR A 93 8.37 0.03 -4.09
N ALA A 94 8.57 1.32 -4.34
CA ALA A 94 8.03 2.02 -5.49
C ALA A 94 8.75 1.55 -6.76
N ILE A 95 7.97 1.28 -7.81
CA ILE A 95 8.47 0.91 -9.13
C ILE A 95 7.72 1.66 -10.23
N ALA A 96 8.26 1.63 -11.45
CA ALA A 96 7.48 2.00 -12.63
C ALA A 96 6.44 0.89 -12.91
N LEU A 97 5.20 1.27 -13.21
CA LEU A 97 4.20 0.30 -13.65
C LEU A 97 4.71 -0.44 -14.91
N PRO A 98 4.79 -1.79 -14.88
CA PRO A 98 5.23 -2.54 -16.05
C PRO A 98 4.33 -2.30 -17.26
N ALA A 99 4.95 -2.23 -18.44
CA ALA A 99 4.21 -2.12 -19.68
C ALA A 99 3.32 -3.35 -19.87
N GLY A 100 2.02 -3.14 -20.07
CA GLY A 100 1.05 -4.22 -20.24
C GLY A 100 0.44 -4.74 -18.93
N ALA A 101 0.68 -4.08 -17.78
CA ALA A 101 -0.09 -4.36 -16.57
C ALA A 101 -1.58 -4.10 -16.81
N ILE A 102 -2.41 -5.12 -16.54
CA ILE A 102 -3.87 -5.08 -16.75
C ILE A 102 -4.53 -4.87 -15.41
N ALA A 103 -5.24 -3.74 -15.26
CA ALA A 103 -5.96 -3.42 -14.04
C ALA A 103 -7.16 -4.36 -13.86
N THR A 104 -7.36 -4.86 -12.65
CA THR A 104 -8.48 -5.75 -12.28
C THR A 104 -9.58 -5.01 -11.53
N GLY A 105 -9.25 -3.94 -10.80
CA GLY A 105 -10.22 -3.13 -10.06
C GLY A 105 -9.57 -1.90 -9.42
N THR A 106 -10.41 -0.93 -9.05
CA THR A 106 -10.02 0.25 -8.28
C THR A 106 -10.94 0.41 -7.08
N PHE A 107 -10.36 0.67 -5.91
CA PHE A 107 -11.05 0.77 -4.64
C PHE A 107 -10.73 2.11 -3.99
N ASP A 108 -11.75 2.94 -3.78
CA ASP A 108 -11.62 4.20 -3.05
C ASP A 108 -11.46 3.94 -1.56
N GLY A 109 -10.61 4.73 -0.90
CA GLY A 109 -10.39 4.66 0.55
C GLY A 109 -9.92 6.01 1.09
N SER A 110 -10.05 6.18 2.41
CA SER A 110 -9.49 7.34 3.08
C SER A 110 -8.69 6.93 4.31
N ALA A 111 -7.50 7.53 4.46
CA ALA A 111 -6.60 7.27 5.57
C ALA A 111 -5.95 8.57 6.04
N ALA A 112 -5.92 8.80 7.36
CA ALA A 112 -5.39 10.02 7.96
C ALA A 112 -5.98 11.34 7.40
N GLY A 113 -7.24 11.32 6.94
CA GLY A 113 -7.91 12.48 6.34
C GLY A 113 -7.52 12.74 4.87
N VAL A 114 -6.81 11.80 4.25
CA VAL A 114 -6.45 11.82 2.83
C VAL A 114 -7.33 10.83 2.08
N ASP A 115 -8.04 11.30 1.07
CA ASP A 115 -8.74 10.44 0.12
C ASP A 115 -7.76 9.91 -0.93
N GLY A 116 -7.89 8.63 -1.25
CA GLY A 116 -7.10 7.97 -2.26
C GLY A 116 -7.82 6.77 -2.86
N ALA A 117 -7.21 6.19 -3.88
CA ALA A 117 -7.71 4.98 -4.52
C ALA A 117 -6.59 3.96 -4.67
N ILE A 118 -6.95 2.68 -4.64
CA ILE A 118 -6.04 1.56 -4.83
C ILE A 118 -6.47 0.82 -6.07
N THR A 119 -5.60 0.73 -7.07
CA THR A 119 -5.80 -0.07 -8.27
C THR A 119 -5.00 -1.37 -8.18
N THR A 120 -5.69 -2.50 -8.29
CA THR A 120 -5.10 -3.84 -8.38
C THR A 120 -4.92 -4.26 -9.84
N TYR A 121 -4.01 -5.21 -10.08
CA TYR A 121 -3.71 -5.74 -11.41
C TYR A 121 -3.92 -7.26 -11.47
N GLU A 122 -3.89 -7.83 -12.68
CA GLU A 122 -3.94 -9.30 -12.87
C GLU A 122 -2.71 -9.98 -12.25
N ASP A 123 -1.56 -9.31 -12.31
CA ASP A 123 -0.37 -9.68 -11.56
C ASP A 123 -0.45 -9.07 -10.15
N PRO A 124 -0.60 -9.88 -9.08
CA PRO A 124 -0.69 -9.37 -7.71
C PRO A 124 0.66 -8.87 -7.19
N GLY A 125 1.76 -9.01 -7.96
CA GLY A 125 3.05 -8.41 -7.68
C GLY A 125 3.08 -6.89 -7.76
N TYR A 126 1.99 -6.26 -8.23
CA TYR A 126 1.88 -4.81 -8.34
C TYR A 126 0.57 -4.27 -7.78
N VAL A 127 0.66 -3.07 -7.23
CA VAL A 127 -0.52 -2.25 -6.89
C VAL A 127 -0.21 -0.79 -7.14
N THR A 128 -1.20 -0.02 -7.57
CA THR A 128 -1.06 1.42 -7.72
C THR A 128 -1.93 2.12 -6.71
N VAL A 129 -1.35 3.10 -6.03
CA VAL A 129 -2.07 3.99 -5.13
C VAL A 129 -2.17 5.35 -5.78
N GLU A 130 -3.38 5.89 -5.84
CA GLU A 130 -3.69 7.27 -6.15
C GLU A 130 -3.95 8.05 -4.86
N ALA A 131 -3.30 9.20 -4.66
CA ALA A 131 -3.80 10.23 -3.76
C ALA A 131 -3.25 11.61 -4.14
N TYR A 132 -3.97 12.69 -3.79
CA TYR A 132 -3.69 14.07 -4.23
C TYR A 132 -3.46 14.18 -5.76
N GLY A 133 -4.14 13.36 -6.55
CA GLY A 133 -3.99 13.32 -8.01
C GLY A 133 -2.65 12.74 -8.50
N GLN A 134 -1.89 12.06 -7.63
CA GLN A 134 -0.63 11.40 -7.96
C GLN A 134 -0.78 9.89 -7.88
N ASN A 135 -0.23 9.19 -8.88
CA ASN A 135 -0.16 7.74 -8.91
C ASN A 135 1.24 7.24 -8.58
N VAL A 136 1.31 6.27 -7.68
CA VAL A 136 2.53 5.53 -7.36
C VAL A 136 2.26 4.04 -7.41
N THR A 137 3.04 3.33 -8.24
CA THR A 137 3.00 1.87 -8.32
C THR A 137 4.04 1.29 -7.36
N LEU A 138 3.65 0.22 -6.68
CA LEU A 138 4.46 -0.51 -5.73
C LEU A 138 4.65 -1.94 -6.19
N GLU A 139 5.86 -2.46 -5.99
CA GLU A 139 6.14 -3.88 -6.00
C GLU A 139 5.71 -4.49 -4.67
N VAL A 140 4.98 -5.60 -4.78
CA VAL A 140 4.31 -6.26 -3.67
C VAL A 140 5.09 -7.53 -3.32
N PRO A 141 5.61 -7.65 -2.08
CA PRO A 141 6.28 -8.85 -1.62
C PRO A 141 5.40 -10.08 -1.76
N ALA A 142 5.97 -11.23 -2.11
CA ALA A 142 5.21 -12.47 -2.36
C ALA A 142 4.28 -12.87 -1.20
N SER A 143 4.69 -12.64 0.05
CA SER A 143 3.87 -12.89 1.23
C SER A 143 2.64 -11.99 1.32
N ALA A 144 2.69 -10.80 0.71
CA ALA A 144 1.64 -9.80 0.72
C ALA A 144 0.66 -9.91 -0.47
N GLN A 145 1.05 -10.63 -1.54
CA GLN A 145 0.26 -10.77 -2.78
C GLN A 145 -1.08 -11.48 -2.57
N GLU A 146 -1.17 -12.41 -1.61
CA GLU A 146 -2.42 -13.09 -1.27
C GLU A 146 -3.48 -12.07 -0.80
N TYR A 147 -3.07 -11.04 -0.06
CA TYR A 147 -3.98 -10.02 0.45
C TYR A 147 -4.54 -9.12 -0.67
N LEU A 148 -3.74 -8.84 -1.71
CA LEU A 148 -4.19 -8.07 -2.87
C LEU A 148 -5.09 -8.86 -3.81
N SER A 149 -4.77 -10.14 -4.03
CA SER A 149 -5.60 -11.04 -4.85
C SER A 149 -7.02 -11.15 -4.28
N LEU A 150 -7.15 -11.06 -2.95
CA LEU A 150 -8.45 -11.03 -2.28
C LEU A 150 -9.22 -9.73 -2.48
N LEU A 151 -8.51 -8.60 -2.67
CA LEU A 151 -9.11 -7.31 -2.99
C LEU A 151 -9.75 -7.34 -4.38
N ALA A 152 -9.00 -7.84 -5.38
CA ALA A 152 -9.47 -7.98 -6.76
C ALA A 152 -10.65 -8.96 -6.93
N SER A 153 -10.96 -9.77 -5.91
CA SER A 153 -12.05 -10.75 -5.93
C SER A 153 -13.40 -10.24 -5.38
N GLN A 154 -13.45 -8.96 -5.00
CA GLN A 154 -14.64 -8.27 -4.46
C GLN A 154 -15.44 -7.59 -5.57
#